data_AF-A0A1I0HM22-F1
#
_entry.id   AF-A0A1I0HM22-F1
#
_cell.length_a   1.000
_cell.length_b   1.000
_cell.length_c   1.000
_cell.angle_alpha   90.00
_cell.angle_beta   90.00
_cell.angle_gamma   90.00
#
_symmetry.space_group_name_H-M   'P 1'
#
loop_
_entity.id
_entity.type
_entity.pdbx_description
1 polymer ?
#
loop_
_entity_poly.entity_id
_entity_poly.type
_entity_poly.pdbx_seq_one_letter_code
_entity_poly.pdbx_strand_id
1 'polypeptide(L)'
;MQWRKFEALISDNSVVFISDPVKNGHVEGLLRALPAVLYSGFDDVTCPKSWLQLEDPSRHSAYEYSWHLLQDVNELQVDLIAATTQYYEDNLPVYSLQSLVNRYSVSDQRIVVIGDSENFELSGTVRPFREDPVVDRAMNYQEVYAAYEQYYKDYGMELPLQETQNLFLHDNANLYELATGTRLTSVEELIDVLPDAPYLPILGGFSSIFASNSAYGSEPLESTEAIEAFGKWLRRRIELDYNEALSVARTINDYAIDHEQLFDKASRTRMPNINDARTARRELTPEENPIHERYHTWLSNAL
;
A
#
# COMPACT_ATOMS: atom_id res chain seq x y z
N MET A 1 12.92 15.01 -7.23
CA MET A 1 11.90 16.01 -6.83
C MET A 1 11.99 16.23 -5.32
N GLN A 2 11.69 17.41 -4.76
CA GLN A 2 11.65 17.60 -3.29
C GLN A 2 10.25 17.29 -2.78
N TRP A 3 10.09 16.68 -1.61
CA TRP A 3 8.77 16.30 -1.06
C TRP A 3 7.75 17.43 -1.06
N ARG A 4 8.09 18.61 -0.53
CA ARG A 4 7.17 19.76 -0.53
C ARG A 4 6.70 20.16 -1.92
N LYS A 5 7.52 19.90 -2.95
CA LYS A 5 7.12 20.11 -4.35
C LYS A 5 6.17 19.03 -4.84
N PHE A 6 6.33 17.78 -4.41
CA PHE A 6 5.36 16.71 -4.70
C PHE A 6 4.03 16.98 -4.00
N GLU A 7 4.05 17.31 -2.71
CA GLU A 7 2.85 17.62 -1.93
C GLU A 7 2.07 18.81 -2.51
N ALA A 8 2.77 19.91 -2.83
CA ALA A 8 2.17 21.06 -3.50
C ALA A 8 1.61 20.68 -4.87
N LEU A 9 2.34 19.89 -5.66
CA LEU A 9 1.88 19.42 -6.95
C LEU A 9 0.60 18.57 -6.83
N ILE A 10 0.54 17.62 -5.90
CA ILE A 10 -0.66 16.82 -5.69
C ILE A 10 -1.83 17.68 -5.16
N SER A 11 -1.54 18.76 -4.42
CA SER A 11 -2.56 19.65 -3.85
C SER A 11 -3.09 20.69 -4.85
N ASP A 12 -2.24 21.16 -5.75
CA ASP A 12 -2.55 22.27 -6.67
C ASP A 12 -3.14 21.81 -8.01
N ASN A 13 -3.24 20.49 -8.25
CA ASN A 13 -3.66 19.92 -9.52
C ASN A 13 -4.89 19.02 -9.34
N SER A 14 -5.86 19.13 -10.25
CA SER A 14 -7.10 18.35 -10.22
C SER A 14 -6.89 16.94 -10.76
N VAL A 15 -6.07 16.78 -11.80
CA VAL A 15 -5.78 15.47 -12.40
C VAL A 15 -4.26 15.27 -12.48
N VAL A 16 -3.77 14.33 -11.69
CA VAL A 16 -2.36 13.92 -11.70
C VAL A 16 -2.23 12.50 -12.22
N PHE A 17 -1.28 12.26 -13.11
CA PHE A 17 -0.92 10.94 -13.59
C PHE A 17 0.44 10.51 -13.06
N ILE A 18 0.49 9.35 -12.41
CA ILE A 18 1.71 8.68 -11.99
C ILE A 18 1.88 7.42 -12.84
N SER A 19 2.91 7.43 -13.68
CA SER A 19 3.37 6.23 -14.38
C SER A 19 4.28 5.41 -13.45
N ASP A 20 3.91 4.17 -13.22
CA ASP A 20 4.71 3.21 -12.45
C ASP A 20 5.00 1.98 -13.33
N PRO A 21 6.01 2.06 -14.23
CA PRO A 21 6.33 0.97 -15.12
C PRO A 21 6.77 -0.27 -14.34
N VAL A 22 5.88 -1.25 -14.30
CA VAL A 22 6.10 -2.53 -13.63
C VAL A 22 7.03 -3.42 -14.47
N LYS A 23 8.06 -4.00 -13.85
CA LYS A 23 8.95 -4.95 -14.51
C LYS A 23 8.14 -6.22 -14.87
N ASN A 24 8.43 -6.80 -16.04
CA ASN A 24 7.89 -8.10 -16.51
C ASN A 24 6.43 -8.13 -17.01
N GLY A 25 5.80 -7.00 -17.35
CA GLY A 25 4.53 -6.99 -18.11
C GLY A 25 3.33 -7.60 -17.36
N HIS A 26 3.44 -7.71 -16.04
CA HIS A 26 2.40 -8.17 -15.13
C HIS A 26 2.11 -7.09 -14.09
N VAL A 27 0.93 -7.12 -13.47
CA VAL A 27 0.42 -6.15 -12.46
C VAL A 27 1.23 -6.14 -11.13
N GLU A 28 2.47 -6.58 -11.17
CA GLU A 28 3.36 -6.74 -10.03
C GLU A 28 3.84 -5.37 -9.55
N GLY A 29 3.65 -5.07 -8.27
CA GLY A 29 4.11 -3.83 -7.66
C GLY A 29 3.26 -2.60 -7.97
N LEU A 30 2.21 -2.66 -8.80
CA LEU A 30 1.46 -1.46 -9.17
C LEU A 30 0.80 -0.75 -7.96
N LEU A 31 0.46 -1.49 -6.89
CA LEU A 31 -0.11 -0.91 -5.68
C LEU A 31 0.96 -0.44 -4.67
N ARG A 32 2.26 -0.55 -5.00
CA ARG A 32 3.36 -0.05 -4.16
C ARG A 32 3.36 1.47 -4.04
N ALA A 33 2.78 2.15 -5.02
CA ALA A 33 2.66 3.60 -5.03
C ALA A 33 1.51 4.13 -4.15
N LEU A 34 0.58 3.26 -3.73
CA LEU A 34 -0.56 3.70 -2.91
C LEU A 34 -0.12 4.41 -1.62
N PRO A 35 0.78 3.88 -0.78
CA PRO A 35 1.20 4.56 0.44
C PRO A 35 1.72 5.99 0.20
N ALA A 36 2.48 6.21 -0.88
CA ALA A 36 3.02 7.51 -1.23
C ALA A 36 1.94 8.55 -1.51
N VAL A 37 0.84 8.14 -2.15
CA VAL A 37 -0.29 9.03 -2.45
C VAL A 37 -1.22 9.16 -1.24
N LEU A 38 -1.47 8.07 -0.49
CA LEU A 38 -2.25 8.11 0.75
C LEU A 38 -1.64 9.10 1.76
N TYR A 39 -0.31 9.07 1.92
CA TYR A 39 0.42 10.00 2.80
C TYR A 39 0.36 11.47 2.37
N SER A 40 -0.12 11.77 1.15
CA SER A 40 -0.39 13.14 0.69
C SER A 40 -1.84 13.60 0.95
N GLY A 41 -2.60 12.85 1.73
CA GLY A 41 -3.96 13.22 2.18
C GLY A 41 -5.09 12.66 1.33
N PHE A 42 -4.87 11.54 0.64
CA PHE A 42 -5.93 10.79 -0.05
C PHE A 42 -6.35 9.61 0.81
N ASP A 43 -7.66 9.37 0.93
CA ASP A 43 -8.20 8.26 1.74
C ASP A 43 -9.03 7.26 0.90
N ASP A 44 -9.46 7.66 -0.29
CA ASP A 44 -10.34 6.88 -1.15
C ASP A 44 -9.60 6.31 -2.37
N VAL A 45 -9.81 5.03 -2.65
CA VAL A 45 -9.13 4.29 -3.72
C VAL A 45 -10.14 3.55 -4.59
N THR A 46 -9.96 3.60 -5.90
CA THR A 46 -10.57 2.67 -6.85
C THR A 46 -9.47 1.89 -7.58
N CYS A 47 -9.66 0.58 -7.65
CA CYS A 47 -8.82 -0.33 -8.42
C CYS A 47 -9.64 -1.59 -8.74
N PRO A 48 -9.21 -2.43 -9.69
CA PRO A 48 -9.90 -3.68 -9.98
C PRO A 48 -10.14 -4.50 -8.70
N LYS A 49 -11.39 -4.91 -8.50
CA LYS A 49 -11.81 -5.66 -7.30
C LYS A 49 -10.94 -6.90 -7.08
N SER A 50 -10.61 -7.62 -8.15
CA SER A 50 -9.80 -8.84 -8.11
C SER A 50 -8.37 -8.64 -7.58
N TRP A 51 -7.89 -7.39 -7.43
CA TRP A 51 -6.58 -7.11 -6.84
C TRP A 51 -6.60 -7.07 -5.31
N LEU A 52 -7.80 -7.01 -4.73
CA LEU A 52 -8.03 -7.05 -3.28
C LEU A 52 -8.51 -8.42 -2.80
N GLN A 53 -8.89 -9.31 -3.72
CA GLN A 53 -9.45 -10.62 -3.40
C GLN A 53 -8.37 -11.70 -3.40
N LEU A 54 -8.60 -12.73 -2.58
CA LEU A 54 -7.92 -14.01 -2.69
C LEU A 54 -8.79 -14.93 -3.59
N GLU A 55 -9.15 -16.12 -3.12
CA GLU A 55 -10.07 -17.02 -3.82
C GLU A 55 -11.55 -16.74 -3.50
N ASP A 56 -11.81 -16.13 -2.35
CA ASP A 56 -13.16 -15.88 -1.87
C ASP A 56 -13.64 -14.44 -2.21
N PRO A 57 -14.94 -14.12 -2.04
CA PRO A 57 -15.46 -12.82 -2.44
C PRO A 57 -14.99 -11.65 -1.54
N SER A 58 -14.37 -11.93 -0.39
CA SER A 58 -13.86 -10.95 0.56
C SER A 58 -12.70 -10.15 -0.02
N ARG A 59 -12.49 -8.97 0.56
CA ARG A 59 -11.47 -8.02 0.12
C ARG A 59 -10.53 -7.73 1.28
N HIS A 60 -9.26 -7.70 0.96
CA HIS A 60 -8.18 -7.53 1.91
C HIS A 60 -7.30 -6.36 1.45
N SER A 61 -7.11 -5.40 2.36
CA SER A 61 -6.26 -4.23 2.16
C SER A 61 -5.03 -4.38 3.06
N ALA A 62 -3.86 -4.05 2.54
CA ALA A 62 -2.62 -4.04 3.33
C ALA A 62 -2.51 -2.80 4.22
N TYR A 63 -3.20 -1.72 3.82
CA TYR A 63 -3.15 -0.40 4.42
C TYR A 63 -4.57 0.09 4.71
N GLU A 64 -4.71 1.06 5.59
CA GLU A 64 -5.99 1.71 5.89
C GLU A 64 -6.35 2.69 4.76
N TYR A 65 -7.40 2.37 4.00
CA TYR A 65 -8.03 3.25 3.01
C TYR A 65 -9.46 2.76 2.70
N SER A 66 -10.30 3.65 2.20
CA SER A 66 -11.65 3.34 1.73
C SER A 66 -11.60 2.91 0.26
N TRP A 67 -11.99 1.67 -0.02
CA TRP A 67 -12.07 1.19 -1.41
C TRP A 67 -13.48 1.29 -1.97
N HIS A 68 -13.58 1.76 -3.22
CA HIS A 68 -14.83 1.90 -3.95
C HIS A 68 -14.78 1.15 -5.28
N LEU A 69 -15.91 0.57 -5.66
CA LEU A 69 -16.10 0.11 -7.04
C LEU A 69 -16.16 1.33 -7.96
N LEU A 70 -15.50 1.25 -9.12
CA LEU A 70 -15.47 2.34 -10.11
C LEU A 70 -16.86 2.91 -10.43
N GLN A 71 -17.87 2.05 -10.56
CA GLN A 71 -19.26 2.44 -10.83
C GLN A 71 -19.91 3.25 -9.70
N ASP A 72 -19.52 3.01 -8.45
CA ASP A 72 -20.10 3.62 -7.25
C ASP A 72 -19.43 4.98 -6.94
N VAL A 73 -18.21 5.18 -7.43
CA VAL A 73 -17.45 6.44 -7.27
C VAL A 73 -18.16 7.65 -7.88
N ASN A 74 -19.05 7.43 -8.86
CA ASN A 74 -19.75 8.50 -9.58
C ASN A 74 -20.58 9.40 -8.65
N GLU A 75 -21.03 8.88 -7.51
CA GLU A 75 -21.83 9.62 -6.53
C GLU A 75 -20.98 10.29 -5.42
N LEU A 76 -19.68 10.00 -5.38
CA LEU A 76 -18.78 10.49 -4.34
C LEU A 76 -18.17 11.85 -4.72
N GLN A 77 -18.09 12.73 -3.72
CA GLN A 77 -17.39 14.02 -3.75
C GLN A 77 -16.13 13.92 -2.88
N VAL A 78 -15.20 13.08 -3.31
CA VAL A 78 -13.96 12.77 -2.58
C VAL A 78 -12.76 12.87 -3.51
N ASP A 79 -11.61 13.19 -2.92
CA ASP A 79 -10.31 13.02 -3.56
C ASP A 79 -10.02 11.53 -3.73
N LEU A 80 -9.54 11.12 -4.90
CA LEU A 80 -9.50 9.71 -5.27
C LEU A 80 -8.17 9.28 -5.87
N ILE A 81 -7.69 8.10 -5.47
CA ILE A 81 -6.63 7.38 -6.16
C ILE A 81 -7.28 6.35 -7.08
N ALA A 82 -6.96 6.38 -8.38
CA ALA A 82 -7.43 5.40 -9.34
C ALA A 82 -6.24 4.60 -9.90
N ALA A 83 -6.11 3.33 -9.52
CA ALA A 83 -5.04 2.46 -9.99
C ALA A 83 -5.57 1.43 -10.99
N THR A 84 -4.96 1.36 -12.18
CA THR A 84 -5.31 0.40 -13.23
C THR A 84 -4.12 0.07 -14.12
N THR A 85 -4.29 -0.85 -15.08
CA THR A 85 -3.25 -1.20 -16.07
C THR A 85 -3.78 -1.00 -17.48
N GLN A 86 -2.88 -0.89 -18.46
CA GLN A 86 -3.25 -0.85 -19.87
C GLN A 86 -4.14 -2.03 -20.28
N TYR A 87 -3.87 -3.22 -19.73
CA TYR A 87 -4.69 -4.40 -19.99
C TYR A 87 -6.18 -4.17 -19.70
N TYR A 88 -6.52 -3.49 -18.60
CA TYR A 88 -7.92 -3.22 -18.25
C TYR A 88 -8.54 -2.17 -19.17
N GLU A 89 -7.81 -1.13 -19.55
CA GLU A 89 -8.30 -0.11 -20.49
C GLU A 89 -8.53 -0.71 -21.90
N ASP A 90 -7.68 -1.63 -22.34
CA ASP A 90 -7.77 -2.27 -23.65
C ASP A 90 -8.86 -3.36 -23.72
N ASN A 91 -8.89 -4.23 -22.70
CA ASN A 91 -9.69 -5.46 -22.76
C ASN A 91 -11.02 -5.35 -22.02
N LEU A 92 -11.16 -4.37 -21.13
CA LEU A 92 -12.34 -4.19 -20.30
C LEU A 92 -12.82 -2.73 -20.32
N PRO A 93 -13.20 -2.19 -21.49
CA PRO A 93 -13.54 -0.78 -21.69
C PRO A 93 -14.70 -0.30 -20.80
N VAL A 94 -15.59 -1.21 -20.37
CA VAL A 94 -16.66 -0.91 -19.41
C VAL A 94 -16.15 -0.46 -18.03
N TYR A 95 -14.90 -0.77 -17.70
CA TYR A 95 -14.20 -0.35 -16.49
C TYR A 95 -13.12 0.70 -16.76
N SER A 96 -13.17 1.38 -17.91
CA SER A 96 -12.25 2.45 -18.24
C SER A 96 -12.38 3.62 -17.27
N LEU A 97 -11.25 4.23 -16.91
CA LEU A 97 -11.21 5.44 -16.10
C LEU A 97 -11.62 6.71 -16.87
N GLN A 98 -11.88 6.64 -18.18
CA GLN A 98 -12.12 7.83 -18.99
C GLN A 98 -13.28 8.71 -18.50
N SER A 99 -14.43 8.11 -18.20
CA SER A 99 -15.59 8.84 -17.67
C SER A 99 -15.28 9.50 -16.32
N LEU A 100 -14.48 8.81 -15.50
CA LEU A 100 -14.08 9.28 -14.18
C LEU A 100 -13.16 10.49 -14.30
N VAL A 101 -12.09 10.39 -15.10
CA VAL A 101 -11.13 11.47 -15.33
C VAL A 101 -11.84 12.71 -15.88
N ASN A 102 -12.72 12.55 -16.87
CA ASN A 102 -13.47 13.68 -17.43
C ASN A 102 -14.29 14.40 -16.36
N ARG A 103 -14.89 13.68 -15.41
CA ARG A 103 -15.63 14.26 -14.29
C ARG A 103 -14.72 15.06 -13.35
N TYR A 104 -13.56 14.50 -12.99
CA TYR A 104 -12.61 15.17 -12.10
C TYR A 104 -11.94 16.38 -12.75
N SER A 105 -11.80 16.40 -14.09
CA SER A 105 -11.23 17.55 -14.82
C SER A 105 -12.06 18.84 -14.72
N VAL A 106 -13.30 18.75 -14.23
CA VAL A 106 -14.22 19.89 -14.07
C VAL A 106 -14.81 19.98 -12.66
N SER A 107 -14.33 19.17 -11.71
CA SER A 107 -14.77 19.21 -10.31
C SER A 107 -13.75 19.91 -9.42
N ASP A 108 -14.18 20.26 -8.20
CA ASP A 108 -13.28 20.80 -7.16
C ASP A 108 -12.47 19.70 -6.46
N GLN A 109 -12.70 18.43 -6.82
CA GLN A 109 -11.99 17.28 -6.23
C GLN A 109 -10.82 16.85 -7.09
N ARG A 110 -9.89 16.15 -6.48
CA ARG A 110 -8.63 15.72 -7.10
C ARG A 110 -8.66 14.23 -7.41
N ILE A 111 -8.01 13.85 -8.51
CA ILE A 111 -7.76 12.45 -8.84
C ILE A 111 -6.28 12.24 -9.15
N VAL A 112 -5.71 11.19 -8.55
CA VAL A 112 -4.40 10.65 -8.91
C VAL A 112 -4.61 9.33 -9.64
N VAL A 113 -4.28 9.29 -10.92
CA VAL A 113 -4.32 8.06 -11.72
C VAL A 113 -2.94 7.40 -11.68
N ILE A 114 -2.88 6.13 -11.27
CA ILE A 114 -1.68 5.31 -11.29
C ILE A 114 -1.82 4.28 -12.41
N GLY A 115 -0.93 4.35 -13.40
CA GLY A 115 -0.88 3.44 -14.54
C GLY A 115 0.45 2.70 -14.64
N ASP A 116 0.44 1.55 -15.30
CA ASP A 116 1.57 0.62 -15.40
C ASP A 116 2.57 0.93 -16.53
N SER A 117 2.40 2.06 -17.22
CA SER A 117 3.21 2.45 -18.37
C SER A 117 3.25 3.96 -18.55
N GLU A 118 4.35 4.49 -19.07
CA GLU A 118 4.41 5.89 -19.53
C GLU A 118 3.52 6.13 -20.76
N ASN A 119 3.29 5.09 -21.56
CA ASN A 119 2.39 5.12 -22.72
C ASN A 119 1.00 4.61 -22.34
N PHE A 120 0.61 4.70 -21.08
CA PHE A 120 -0.73 4.32 -20.64
C PHE A 120 -1.78 5.16 -21.39
N GLU A 121 -2.77 4.51 -22.00
CA GLU A 121 -3.84 5.11 -22.79
C GLU A 121 -5.17 4.73 -22.16
N LEU A 122 -6.03 5.74 -21.94
CA LEU A 122 -7.40 5.49 -21.58
C LEU A 122 -8.15 4.88 -22.76
N SER A 123 -9.10 3.98 -22.48
CA SER A 123 -9.89 3.32 -23.51
C SER A 123 -10.52 4.33 -24.47
N GLY A 124 -10.44 4.08 -25.78
CA GLY A 124 -10.98 4.95 -26.80
C GLY A 124 -10.20 6.24 -27.07
N THR A 125 -9.03 6.43 -26.44
CA THR A 125 -8.08 7.50 -26.79
C THR A 125 -7.02 7.02 -27.78
N VAL A 126 -6.28 7.94 -28.39
CA VAL A 126 -5.22 7.66 -29.38
C VAL A 126 -3.87 8.26 -28.97
N ARG A 127 -3.79 8.83 -27.78
CA ARG A 127 -2.59 9.47 -27.25
C ARG A 127 -2.34 8.95 -25.84
N PRO A 128 -1.08 8.86 -25.41
CA PRO A 128 -0.76 8.59 -24.02
C PRO A 128 -1.47 9.56 -23.08
N PHE A 129 -1.99 9.04 -21.97
CA PHE A 129 -2.76 9.81 -21.00
C PHE A 129 -1.96 10.97 -20.40
N ARG A 130 -0.64 10.80 -20.24
CA ARG A 130 0.27 11.88 -19.83
C ARG A 130 0.28 13.11 -20.76
N GLU A 131 -0.19 12.96 -22.00
CA GLU A 131 -0.29 14.00 -23.03
C GLU A 131 -1.73 14.50 -23.23
N ASP A 132 -2.68 13.98 -22.43
CA ASP A 132 -4.07 14.42 -22.47
C ASP A 132 -4.19 15.82 -21.86
N PRO A 133 -4.89 16.77 -22.52
CA PRO A 133 -5.08 18.13 -22.01
C PRO A 133 -5.75 18.21 -20.63
N VAL A 134 -6.48 17.16 -20.21
CA VAL A 134 -7.09 17.11 -18.88
C VAL A 134 -6.10 16.77 -17.77
N VAL A 135 -4.90 16.25 -18.11
CA VAL A 135 -3.87 15.93 -17.14
C VAL A 135 -3.05 17.19 -16.85
N ASP A 136 -3.23 17.74 -15.65
CA ASP A 136 -2.48 18.92 -15.22
C ASP A 136 -1.00 18.58 -15.01
N ARG A 137 -0.73 17.34 -14.56
CA ARG A 137 0.63 16.90 -14.28
C ARG A 137 0.83 15.39 -14.43
N ALA A 138 1.92 15.03 -15.10
CA ALA A 138 2.40 13.65 -15.19
C ALA A 138 3.78 13.50 -14.52
N MET A 139 4.04 12.35 -13.92
CA MET A 139 5.33 12.00 -13.32
C MET A 139 5.58 10.48 -13.31
N ASN A 140 6.83 10.10 -13.02
CA ASN A 140 7.18 8.70 -12.80
C ASN A 140 7.23 8.39 -11.29
N TYR A 141 6.76 7.21 -10.88
CA TYR A 141 6.77 6.79 -9.47
C TYR A 141 8.18 6.82 -8.86
N GLN A 142 9.24 6.55 -9.64
CA GLN A 142 10.61 6.68 -9.17
C GLN A 142 10.94 8.11 -8.68
N GLU A 143 10.37 9.14 -9.32
CA GLU A 143 10.56 10.53 -8.92
C GLU A 143 9.80 10.86 -7.63
N VAL A 144 8.63 10.24 -7.45
CA VAL A 144 7.82 10.31 -6.21
C VAL A 144 8.56 9.66 -5.06
N TYR A 145 9.02 8.43 -5.26
CA TYR A 145 9.78 7.68 -4.27
C TYR A 145 11.06 8.42 -3.87
N ALA A 146 11.82 8.93 -4.83
CA ALA A 146 13.02 9.74 -4.53
C ALA A 146 12.72 11.02 -3.74
N ALA A 147 11.53 11.62 -3.93
CA ALA A 147 11.10 12.76 -3.12
C ALA A 147 10.84 12.37 -1.66
N TYR A 148 10.24 11.20 -1.44
CA TYR A 148 10.06 10.63 -0.11
C TYR A 148 11.38 10.19 0.52
N GLU A 149 12.30 9.60 -0.25
CA GLU A 149 13.61 9.24 0.29
C GLU A 149 14.34 10.47 0.85
N GLN A 150 14.30 11.60 0.12
CA GLN A 150 14.83 12.86 0.63
C GLN A 150 14.05 13.39 1.84
N TYR A 151 12.72 13.25 1.85
CA TYR A 151 11.89 13.64 2.98
C TYR A 151 12.27 12.91 4.27
N TYR A 152 12.43 11.59 4.21
CA TYR A 152 12.85 10.78 5.35
C TYR A 152 14.24 11.23 5.82
N LYS A 153 15.17 11.46 4.89
CA LYS A 153 16.52 11.97 5.20
C LYS A 153 16.48 13.34 5.89
N ASP A 154 15.59 14.24 5.47
CA ASP A 154 15.41 15.57 6.06
C ASP A 154 14.93 15.48 7.53
N TYR A 155 14.27 14.37 7.90
CA TYR A 155 13.88 14.05 9.29
C TYR A 155 14.82 13.06 9.99
N GLY A 156 16.02 12.83 9.44
CA GLY A 156 17.04 11.99 10.06
C GLY A 156 16.76 10.49 10.00
N MET A 157 15.91 10.05 9.07
CA MET A 157 15.57 8.65 8.85
C MET A 157 15.94 8.19 7.45
N GLU A 158 16.03 6.88 7.26
CA GLU A 158 16.30 6.27 5.96
C GLU A 158 15.15 5.33 5.58
N LEU A 159 15.13 4.93 4.31
CA LEU A 159 14.25 3.88 3.80
C LEU A 159 15.12 2.60 3.72
N PRO A 160 15.00 1.65 4.66
CA PRO A 160 16.11 0.72 4.93
C PRO A 160 16.11 -0.54 4.05
N LEU A 161 14.95 -0.93 3.50
CA LEU A 161 14.79 -2.10 2.61
C LEU A 161 15.38 -1.82 1.22
N GLN A 162 16.02 -2.81 0.60
CA GLN A 162 16.80 -2.59 -0.64
C GLN A 162 16.02 -2.88 -1.93
N GLU A 163 15.04 -3.78 -1.84
CA GLU A 163 14.36 -4.42 -2.96
C GLU A 163 12.99 -3.82 -3.27
N THR A 164 12.45 -2.98 -2.37
CA THR A 164 11.11 -2.41 -2.51
C THR A 164 11.15 -0.89 -2.44
N GLN A 165 10.25 -0.26 -3.18
CA GLN A 165 9.90 1.15 -3.12
C GLN A 165 8.56 1.39 -2.41
N ASN A 166 8.07 0.40 -1.66
CA ASN A 166 6.84 0.50 -0.91
C ASN A 166 7.09 1.19 0.43
N LEU A 167 6.68 2.47 0.55
CA LEU A 167 6.91 3.28 1.76
C LEU A 167 6.33 2.68 3.03
N PHE A 168 5.20 1.96 2.94
CA PHE A 168 4.63 1.31 4.12
C PHE A 168 5.54 0.19 4.65
N LEU A 169 6.23 -0.55 3.80
CA LEU A 169 7.16 -1.59 4.26
C LEU A 169 8.41 -0.99 4.91
N HIS A 170 8.95 0.08 4.32
CA HIS A 170 10.03 0.84 4.96
C HIS A 170 9.62 1.37 6.33
N ASP A 171 8.37 1.85 6.45
CA ASP A 171 7.83 2.32 7.71
C ASP A 171 7.72 1.21 8.76
N ASN A 172 7.31 0.00 8.37
CA ASN A 172 7.30 -1.15 9.29
C ASN A 172 8.73 -1.53 9.72
N ALA A 173 9.70 -1.51 8.81
CA ALA A 173 11.10 -1.76 9.14
C ALA A 173 11.69 -0.69 10.08
N ASN A 174 11.40 0.59 9.84
CA ASN A 174 11.81 1.70 10.71
C ASN A 174 11.17 1.59 12.10
N LEU A 175 9.88 1.23 12.20
CA LEU A 175 9.22 1.00 13.49
C LEU A 175 9.86 -0.14 14.27
N TYR A 176 10.23 -1.22 13.59
CA TYR A 176 10.96 -2.32 14.21
C TYR A 176 12.33 -1.89 14.73
N GLU A 177 13.08 -1.12 13.93
CA GLU A 177 14.38 -0.55 14.34
C GLU A 177 14.23 0.38 15.54
N LEU A 178 13.19 1.24 15.56
CA LEU A 178 12.92 2.12 16.70
C LEU A 178 12.59 1.35 17.98
N ALA A 179 11.90 0.21 17.88
CA ALA A 179 11.51 -0.58 19.04
C ALA A 179 12.63 -1.50 19.56
N THR A 180 13.51 -1.97 18.68
CA THR A 180 14.49 -3.03 19.02
C THR A 180 15.95 -2.59 18.87
N GLY A 181 16.21 -1.47 18.19
CA GLY A 181 17.54 -1.06 17.74
C GLY A 181 18.11 -1.90 16.61
N THR A 182 17.34 -2.83 16.05
CA THR A 182 17.79 -3.74 14.99
C THR A 182 17.29 -3.28 13.63
N ARG A 183 18.22 -2.98 12.73
CA ARG A 183 17.92 -2.55 11.37
C ARG A 183 17.67 -3.74 10.46
N LEU A 184 16.55 -3.70 9.74
CA LEU A 184 16.20 -4.66 8.69
C LEU A 184 16.54 -4.07 7.32
N THR A 185 17.01 -4.91 6.41
CA THR A 185 17.48 -4.53 5.08
C THR A 185 16.76 -5.25 3.94
N SER A 186 15.96 -6.27 4.26
CA SER A 186 15.11 -6.97 3.30
C SER A 186 13.67 -7.17 3.78
N VAL A 187 12.76 -7.38 2.83
CA VAL A 187 11.38 -7.80 3.06
C VAL A 187 11.35 -9.15 3.78
N GLU A 188 12.23 -10.09 3.41
CA GLU A 188 12.32 -11.39 4.08
C GLU A 188 12.64 -11.21 5.58
N GLU A 189 13.62 -10.38 5.91
CA GLU A 189 13.94 -10.04 7.31
C GLU A 189 12.74 -9.39 8.03
N LEU A 190 11.98 -8.53 7.35
CA LEU A 190 10.74 -7.95 7.89
C LEU A 190 9.66 -9.01 8.17
N ILE A 191 9.53 -10.01 7.31
CA ILE A 191 8.58 -11.10 7.50
C ILE A 191 9.02 -12.02 8.64
N ASP A 192 10.31 -12.31 8.74
CA ASP A 192 10.87 -13.20 9.77
C ASP A 192 10.65 -12.69 11.20
N VAL A 193 10.62 -11.37 11.39
CA VAL A 193 10.43 -10.76 12.72
C VAL A 193 8.96 -10.57 13.12
N LEU A 194 8.00 -10.82 12.24
CA LEU A 194 6.57 -10.57 12.51
C LEU A 194 6.05 -11.25 13.79
N PRO A 195 6.39 -12.52 14.10
CA PRO A 195 5.93 -13.16 15.34
C PRO A 195 6.39 -12.44 16.60
N ASP A 196 7.57 -11.82 16.53
CA ASP A 196 8.18 -11.08 17.65
C ASP A 196 7.80 -9.60 17.67
N ALA A 197 7.16 -9.09 16.61
CA ALA A 197 6.82 -7.67 16.45
C ALA A 197 5.30 -7.45 16.28
N PRO A 198 4.47 -7.83 17.28
CA PRO A 198 3.01 -7.76 17.20
C PRO A 198 2.43 -6.35 17.05
N TYR A 199 3.25 -5.32 17.23
CA TYR A 199 2.86 -3.92 17.09
C TYR A 199 2.96 -3.40 15.65
N LEU A 200 3.55 -4.16 14.72
CA LEU A 200 3.77 -3.68 13.36
C LEU A 200 2.44 -3.53 12.58
N PRO A 201 2.21 -2.38 11.92
CA PRO A 201 1.00 -2.11 11.16
C PRO A 201 0.67 -3.14 10.08
N ILE A 202 1.68 -3.76 9.45
CA ILE A 202 1.49 -4.76 8.39
C ILE A 202 0.64 -5.96 8.84
N LEU A 203 0.70 -6.31 10.13
CA LEU A 203 -0.13 -7.35 10.71
C LEU A 203 -1.62 -7.01 10.65
N GLY A 204 -2.01 -5.73 10.58
CA GLY A 204 -3.40 -5.33 10.37
C GLY A 204 -3.96 -5.79 9.03
N GLY A 205 -3.14 -5.71 7.97
CA GLY A 205 -3.51 -6.22 6.64
C GLY A 205 -3.67 -7.74 6.63
N PHE A 206 -2.72 -8.46 7.25
CA PHE A 206 -2.76 -9.92 7.36
C PHE A 206 -3.86 -10.42 8.31
N SER A 207 -4.19 -9.68 9.37
CA SER A 207 -5.34 -9.96 10.24
C SER A 207 -6.64 -10.08 9.43
N SER A 208 -6.82 -9.27 8.38
CA SER A 208 -8.03 -9.39 7.55
C SER A 208 -8.12 -10.71 6.78
N ILE A 209 -7.00 -11.40 6.57
CA ILE A 209 -6.88 -12.66 5.82
C ILE A 209 -6.98 -13.86 6.76
N PHE A 210 -6.28 -13.82 7.89
CA PHE A 210 -6.07 -14.97 8.77
C PHE A 210 -6.86 -14.92 10.08
N ALA A 211 -7.58 -13.84 10.41
CA ALA A 211 -8.38 -13.82 11.64
C ALA A 211 -9.52 -14.84 11.57
N SER A 212 -9.67 -15.68 12.61
CA SER A 212 -10.72 -16.69 12.65
C SER A 212 -12.12 -16.07 12.69
N ASN A 213 -13.06 -16.71 12.00
CA ASN A 213 -14.49 -16.38 12.07
C ASN A 213 -15.11 -16.63 13.47
N SER A 214 -14.44 -17.42 14.32
CA SER A 214 -14.96 -17.85 15.64
C SER A 214 -14.71 -16.86 16.79
N ALA A 215 -14.43 -15.60 16.45
CA ALA A 215 -14.16 -14.45 17.33
C ALA A 215 -12.81 -14.46 18.08
N TYR A 216 -12.04 -15.55 18.02
CA TYR A 216 -10.68 -15.61 18.60
C TYR A 216 -9.76 -16.46 17.74
N GLY A 217 -8.49 -16.07 17.70
CA GLY A 217 -7.42 -16.86 17.08
C GLY A 217 -7.19 -16.59 15.59
N SER A 218 -6.19 -17.29 15.06
CA SER A 218 -5.76 -17.23 13.66
C SER A 218 -6.14 -18.54 12.97
N GLU A 219 -6.50 -18.48 11.69
CA GLU A 219 -6.90 -19.60 10.85
C GLU A 219 -6.04 -19.60 9.58
N PRO A 220 -5.24 -20.65 9.32
CA PRO A 220 -4.40 -20.71 8.14
C PRO A 220 -5.25 -20.92 6.87
N LEU A 221 -4.69 -20.56 5.72
CA LEU A 221 -5.22 -20.92 4.42
C LEU A 221 -5.05 -22.43 4.19
N GLU A 222 -6.16 -23.12 3.90
CA GLU A 222 -6.20 -24.59 3.87
C GLU A 222 -5.72 -25.21 2.55
N SER A 223 -5.76 -24.45 1.44
CA SER A 223 -5.45 -24.94 0.09
C SER A 223 -4.16 -24.34 -0.47
N THR A 224 -3.51 -25.07 -1.36
CA THR A 224 -2.33 -24.55 -2.08
C THR A 224 -2.73 -23.38 -2.98
N GLU A 225 -3.92 -23.44 -3.57
CA GLU A 225 -4.47 -22.42 -4.43
C GLU A 225 -4.73 -21.10 -3.66
N ALA A 226 -5.20 -21.17 -2.41
CA ALA A 226 -5.37 -20.01 -1.54
C ALA A 226 -4.02 -19.36 -1.18
N ILE A 227 -3.01 -20.17 -0.88
CA ILE A 227 -1.64 -19.67 -0.62
C ILE A 227 -1.07 -19.01 -1.88
N GLU A 228 -1.27 -19.59 -3.06
CA GLU A 228 -0.87 -18.98 -4.34
C GLU A 228 -1.63 -17.68 -4.63
N ALA A 229 -2.92 -17.62 -4.32
CA ALA A 229 -3.72 -16.40 -4.42
C ALA A 229 -3.19 -15.31 -3.48
N PHE A 230 -2.79 -15.67 -2.26
CA PHE A 230 -2.14 -14.76 -1.33
C PHE A 230 -0.77 -14.28 -1.85
N GLY A 231 0.03 -15.17 -2.42
CA GLY A 231 1.25 -14.78 -3.15
C GLY A 231 0.96 -13.74 -4.24
N LYS A 232 -0.04 -13.97 -5.09
CA LYS A 232 -0.46 -12.99 -6.12
C LYS A 232 -0.94 -11.67 -5.51
N TRP A 233 -1.59 -11.71 -4.34
CA TRP A 233 -2.01 -10.51 -3.61
C TRP A 233 -0.82 -9.72 -3.08
N LEU A 234 0.20 -10.39 -2.55
CA LEU A 234 1.46 -9.78 -2.08
C LEU A 234 2.23 -9.13 -3.23
N ARG A 235 2.37 -9.82 -4.36
CA ARG A 235 3.14 -9.32 -5.53
C ARG A 235 2.67 -7.97 -6.05
N ARG A 236 1.37 -7.69 -5.97
CA ARG A 236 0.81 -6.40 -6.39
C ARG A 236 1.28 -5.23 -5.53
N ARG A 237 1.83 -5.50 -4.34
CA ARG A 237 2.16 -4.51 -3.30
C ARG A 237 3.64 -4.51 -2.92
N ILE A 238 4.28 -5.68 -2.83
CA ILE A 238 5.59 -5.86 -2.18
C ILE A 238 6.75 -6.07 -3.19
N GLU A 239 6.51 -5.93 -4.49
CA GLU A 239 7.55 -6.02 -5.54
C GLU A 239 8.34 -7.35 -5.59
N LEU A 240 7.77 -8.41 -5.01
CA LEU A 240 8.35 -9.74 -5.04
C LEU A 240 8.07 -10.44 -6.36
N ASP A 241 9.02 -11.28 -6.80
CA ASP A 241 8.78 -12.21 -7.88
C ASP A 241 7.78 -13.31 -7.46
N TYR A 242 7.44 -14.21 -8.39
CA TYR A 242 6.46 -15.26 -8.11
C TYR A 242 6.92 -16.23 -7.00
N ASN A 243 8.19 -16.65 -7.03
CA ASN A 243 8.73 -17.63 -6.10
C ASN A 243 8.95 -17.01 -4.73
N GLU A 244 9.50 -15.79 -4.69
CA GLU A 244 9.68 -15.00 -3.48
C GLU A 244 8.34 -14.76 -2.78
N ALA A 245 7.32 -14.31 -3.52
CA ALA A 245 6.00 -14.08 -2.96
C ALA A 245 5.31 -15.36 -2.47
N LEU A 246 5.50 -16.48 -3.18
CA LEU A 246 4.97 -17.77 -2.73
C LEU A 246 5.68 -18.27 -1.47
N SER A 247 7.00 -18.04 -1.37
CA SER A 247 7.77 -18.35 -0.17
C SER A 247 7.29 -17.53 1.02
N VAL A 248 7.18 -16.21 0.85
CA VAL A 248 6.67 -15.29 1.87
C VAL A 248 5.23 -15.65 2.27
N ALA A 249 4.36 -15.96 1.31
CA ALA A 249 2.98 -16.37 1.59
C ALA A 249 2.93 -17.64 2.46
N ARG A 250 3.80 -18.62 2.20
CA ARG A 250 3.90 -19.85 3.01
C ARG A 250 4.39 -19.54 4.41
N THR A 251 5.47 -18.75 4.56
CA THR A 251 5.99 -18.36 5.87
C THR A 251 4.92 -17.66 6.72
N ILE A 252 4.20 -16.70 6.16
CA ILE A 252 3.12 -15.99 6.87
C ILE A 252 1.98 -16.96 7.22
N ASN A 253 1.63 -17.88 6.31
CA ASN A 253 0.61 -18.90 6.57
C ASN A 253 1.02 -19.86 7.70
N ASP A 254 2.30 -20.25 7.75
CA ASP A 254 2.84 -21.08 8.83
C ASP A 254 2.76 -20.32 10.17
N TYR A 255 2.94 -19.00 10.19
CA TYR A 255 2.69 -18.22 11.40
C TYR A 255 1.25 -18.26 11.89
N ALA A 256 0.25 -18.41 11.00
CA ALA A 256 -1.14 -18.56 11.43
C ALA A 256 -1.37 -19.89 12.16
N ILE A 257 -0.52 -20.90 11.89
CA ILE A 257 -0.53 -22.21 12.57
C ILE A 257 0.22 -22.11 13.91
N ASP A 258 1.43 -21.57 13.88
CA ASP A 258 2.35 -21.60 15.02
C ASP A 258 2.08 -20.50 16.05
N HIS A 259 1.43 -19.41 15.64
CA HIS A 259 1.18 -18.22 16.46
C HIS A 259 -0.30 -17.84 16.44
N GLU A 260 -1.12 -18.60 17.17
CA GLU A 260 -2.58 -18.43 17.24
C GLU A 260 -3.05 -16.98 17.49
N GLN A 261 -2.24 -16.19 18.21
CA GLN A 261 -2.57 -14.81 18.59
C GLN A 261 -2.12 -13.74 17.59
N LEU A 262 -1.29 -14.07 16.61
CA LEU A 262 -0.58 -13.08 15.79
C LEU A 262 -1.53 -12.28 14.87
N PHE A 263 -2.52 -12.95 14.28
CA PHE A 263 -3.44 -12.32 13.35
C PHE A 263 -4.78 -11.93 13.99
N ASP A 264 -5.04 -12.33 15.23
CA ASP A 264 -6.17 -11.81 16.02
C ASP A 264 -5.80 -10.50 16.70
N LYS A 265 -6.42 -9.39 16.27
CA LYS A 265 -6.15 -8.06 16.83
C LYS A 265 -6.35 -8.01 18.34
N ALA A 266 -7.38 -8.69 18.87
CA ALA A 266 -7.67 -8.65 20.30
C ALA A 266 -6.58 -9.36 21.13
N SER A 267 -6.18 -10.56 20.70
CA SER A 267 -5.15 -11.34 21.39
C SER A 267 -3.74 -10.76 21.23
N ARG A 268 -3.44 -10.18 20.05
CA ARG A 268 -2.13 -9.59 19.75
C ARG A 268 -1.69 -8.50 20.74
N THR A 269 -2.63 -7.68 21.22
CA THR A 269 -2.37 -6.64 22.25
C THR A 269 -1.88 -7.20 23.59
N ARG A 270 -2.04 -8.51 23.82
CA ARG A 270 -1.62 -9.21 25.05
C ARG A 270 -0.28 -9.93 24.90
N MET A 271 0.30 -9.95 23.70
CA MET A 271 1.59 -10.59 23.47
C MET A 271 2.71 -9.85 24.23
N PRO A 272 3.69 -10.55 24.84
CA PRO A 272 4.71 -9.93 25.68
C PRO A 272 5.51 -8.81 24.99
N ASN A 273 5.82 -9.00 23.71
CA ASN A 273 6.66 -8.11 22.91
C ASN A 273 5.93 -6.82 22.49
N ILE A 274 4.63 -6.68 22.80
CA ILE A 274 3.92 -5.40 22.62
C ILE A 274 4.51 -4.28 23.50
N ASN A 275 5.25 -4.64 24.56
CA ASN A 275 5.86 -3.66 25.45
C ASN A 275 7.00 -2.89 24.77
N ASP A 276 7.68 -3.47 23.78
CA ASP A 276 8.74 -2.79 23.03
C ASP A 276 8.19 -1.55 22.30
N ALA A 277 6.98 -1.68 21.75
CA ALA A 277 6.23 -0.57 21.17
C ALA A 277 5.91 0.57 22.16
N ARG A 278 5.75 0.28 23.46
CA ARG A 278 5.48 1.34 24.47
C ARG A 278 6.70 2.22 24.68
N THR A 279 7.88 1.62 24.69
CA THR A 279 9.15 2.34 24.81
C THR A 279 9.39 3.16 23.56
N ALA A 280 9.33 2.53 22.39
CA ALA A 280 9.48 3.20 21.09
C ALA A 280 8.54 4.41 20.97
N ARG A 281 7.25 4.23 21.30
CA ARG A 281 6.25 5.31 21.23
C ARG A 281 6.61 6.52 22.09
N ARG A 282 7.21 6.32 23.26
CA ARG A 282 7.58 7.42 24.18
C ARG A 282 8.79 8.22 23.70
N GLU A 283 9.62 7.62 22.85
CA GLU A 283 10.82 8.27 22.30
C GLU A 283 10.51 9.08 21.03
N LEU A 284 9.34 8.86 20.44
CA LEU A 284 8.86 9.64 19.29
C LEU A 284 8.52 11.09 19.68
N THR A 285 8.74 11.99 18.72
CA THR A 285 8.46 13.43 18.82
C THR A 285 7.40 13.86 17.80
N PRO A 286 6.12 13.48 17.99
CA PRO A 286 5.08 13.67 16.97
C PRO A 286 4.79 15.14 16.64
N GLU A 287 5.06 16.08 17.56
CA GLU A 287 4.84 17.51 17.33
C GLU A 287 5.89 18.16 16.41
N GLU A 288 7.03 17.51 16.22
CA GLU A 288 8.19 18.05 15.49
C GLU A 288 8.49 17.28 14.18
N ASN A 289 8.05 16.02 14.10
CA ASN A 289 8.32 15.14 12.98
C ASN A 289 7.03 14.43 12.52
N PRO A 290 6.49 14.75 11.33
CA PRO A 290 5.25 14.13 10.83
C PRO A 290 5.35 12.61 10.62
N ILE A 291 6.56 12.07 10.41
CA ILE A 291 6.75 10.62 10.33
C ILE A 291 6.66 10.01 11.75
N HIS A 292 7.20 10.68 12.76
CA HIS A 292 6.99 10.29 14.16
C HIS A 292 5.51 10.39 14.56
N GLU A 293 4.75 11.37 14.06
CA GLU A 293 3.30 11.47 14.25
C GLU A 293 2.56 10.24 13.71
N ARG A 294 2.89 9.83 12.48
CA ARG A 294 2.36 8.60 11.86
C ARG A 294 2.71 7.36 12.68
N TYR A 295 3.96 7.20 13.07
CA TYR A 295 4.42 6.08 13.89
C TYR A 295 3.75 6.06 15.26
N HIS A 296 3.62 7.22 15.90
CA HIS A 296 2.97 7.36 17.20
C HIS A 296 1.49 6.95 17.12
N THR A 297 0.80 7.34 16.05
CA THR A 297 -0.59 6.97 15.79
C THR A 297 -0.75 5.46 15.64
N TRP A 298 0.09 4.83 14.80
CA TRP A 298 0.05 3.39 14.60
C TRP A 298 0.36 2.60 15.87
N LEU A 299 1.41 2.97 16.60
CA LEU A 299 1.74 2.34 17.88
C LEU A 299 0.62 2.54 18.90
N SER A 300 -0.06 3.70 18.90
CA SER A 300 -1.21 3.93 19.77
C SER A 300 -2.41 3.07 19.42
N ASN A 301 -2.63 2.78 18.14
CA ASN A 301 -3.70 1.89 17.68
C ASN A 301 -3.40 0.41 17.94
N ALA A 302 -2.13 0.05 18.10
CA ALA A 302 -1.67 -1.30 18.38
C ALA A 302 -1.62 -1.65 19.89
N LEU A 303 -1.57 -0.64 20.77
CA LEU A 303 -1.43 -0.76 22.23
C LEU A 303 -2.76 -0.75 22.97
#